data_AF-A0A8T6C989-F1
#
_entry.id   AF-A0A8T6C989-F1
#
_cell.length_a   1.000
_cell.length_b   1.000
_cell.length_c   1.000
_cell.angle_alpha   90.00
_cell.angle_beta   90.00
_cell.angle_gamma   90.00
#
_symmetry.space_group_name_H-M   'P 1'
#
loop_
_entity.id
_entity.type
_entity.pdbx_description
1 polymer ?
#
loop_
_entity_poly.entity_id
_entity_poly.type
_entity_poly.pdbx_seq_one_letter_code
_entity_poly.pdbx_strand_id
1 'polypeptide(L)'
;MTRKHWLPGLCLVLMSAAVGDDEPVGACTYVQENMFAGPFDVCQAPVTEAACTELGQTDDNHDASFAEGAECNAERETVGICDLGDSKQHYYTGDAFALEIGCGFQGGEWIASEGDEAEE
;
A
#
# COMPACT_ATOMS: atom_id res chain seq x y z
N MET A 1 31.22 -60.13 -15.68
CA MET A 1 31.00 -58.92 -14.84
C MET A 1 31.55 -57.68 -15.54
N THR A 2 30.72 -56.87 -16.22
CA THR A 2 30.85 -55.38 -16.24
C THR A 2 29.60 -54.80 -16.89
N ARG A 3 28.80 -54.04 -16.12
CA ARG A 3 27.62 -53.33 -16.61
C ARG A 3 28.07 -52.00 -17.22
N LYS A 4 27.77 -51.76 -18.50
CA LYS A 4 27.98 -50.48 -19.19
C LYS A 4 26.77 -49.59 -18.88
N HIS A 5 27.00 -48.55 -18.07
CA HIS A 5 25.98 -47.60 -17.63
C HIS A 5 25.66 -46.63 -18.77
N TRP A 6 24.39 -46.58 -19.15
CA TRP A 6 23.78 -45.48 -19.89
C TRP A 6 23.58 -44.31 -18.90
N LEU A 7 24.11 -43.12 -19.21
CA LEU A 7 23.64 -41.89 -18.58
C LEU A 7 22.68 -41.19 -19.56
N PRO A 8 21.41 -40.97 -19.19
CA PRO A 8 20.54 -40.11 -19.97
C PRO A 8 20.98 -38.66 -19.76
N GLY A 9 21.08 -37.92 -20.86
CA GLY A 9 21.34 -36.49 -20.85
C GLY A 9 20.27 -35.76 -20.05
N LEU A 10 20.69 -35.20 -18.91
CA LEU A 10 19.92 -34.30 -18.09
C LEU A 10 19.78 -32.98 -18.87
N CYS A 11 18.68 -32.85 -19.60
CA CYS A 11 18.27 -31.58 -20.19
C CYS A 11 17.82 -30.68 -19.04
N LEU A 12 18.75 -29.89 -18.50
CA LEU A 12 18.48 -28.80 -17.57
C LEU A 12 17.69 -27.72 -18.33
N VAL A 13 16.37 -27.85 -18.29
CA VAL A 13 15.47 -26.75 -18.63
C VAL A 13 15.66 -25.71 -17.52
N LEU A 14 16.43 -24.67 -17.82
CA LEU A 14 16.46 -23.45 -17.04
C LEU A 14 15.07 -22.79 -17.18
N MET A 15 14.14 -23.15 -16.29
CA MET A 15 12.96 -22.33 -16.05
C MET A 15 13.47 -20.98 -15.56
N SER A 16 13.47 -20.01 -16.46
CA SER A 16 13.63 -18.60 -16.10
C SER A 16 12.43 -18.24 -15.24
N ALA A 17 12.64 -18.08 -13.94
CA ALA A 17 11.68 -17.42 -13.09
C ALA A 17 11.59 -15.97 -13.58
N ALA A 18 10.45 -15.59 -14.16
CA ALA A 18 10.12 -14.20 -14.38
C ALA A 18 9.98 -13.56 -12.99
N VAL A 19 11.02 -12.82 -12.58
CA VAL A 19 10.85 -11.80 -11.55
C VAL A 19 10.05 -10.69 -12.23
N GLY A 20 8.80 -10.52 -11.85
CA GLY A 20 8.05 -9.33 -12.24
C GLY A 20 8.67 -8.16 -11.49
N ASP A 21 9.27 -7.23 -12.22
CA ASP A 21 9.47 -5.86 -11.73
C ASP A 21 8.06 -5.27 -11.57
N ASP A 22 7.44 -5.48 -10.41
CA ASP A 22 6.16 -4.88 -10.08
C ASP A 22 6.44 -3.45 -9.62
N GLU A 23 6.61 -2.55 -10.58
CA GLU A 23 6.69 -1.11 -10.28
C GLU A 23 5.38 -0.69 -9.59
N PRO A 24 5.43 0.11 -8.50
CA PRO A 24 4.22 0.56 -7.84
C PRO A 24 3.50 1.55 -8.77
N VAL A 25 2.49 1.06 -9.48
CA VAL A 25 1.74 1.83 -10.51
C VAL A 25 0.24 1.91 -10.22
N GLY A 26 -0.21 1.50 -9.04
CA GLY A 26 -1.64 1.50 -8.69
C GLY A 26 -1.96 2.20 -7.37
N ALA A 27 -3.24 2.14 -7.02
CA ALA A 27 -3.79 2.63 -5.76
C ALA A 27 -4.45 1.49 -4.99
N CYS A 28 -4.41 1.56 -3.66
CA CYS A 28 -5.10 0.64 -2.77
C CYS A 28 -6.08 1.42 -1.90
N THR A 29 -7.37 1.10 -1.96
CA THR A 29 -8.36 1.59 -1.00
C THR A 29 -8.61 0.54 0.06
N TYR A 30 -8.63 0.92 1.34
CA TYR A 30 -8.86 -0.01 2.45
C TYR A 30 -9.40 0.74 3.67
N VAL A 31 -9.97 0.00 4.62
CA VAL A 31 -10.31 0.51 5.95
C VAL A 31 -9.12 0.25 6.88
N GLN A 32 -8.53 1.33 7.41
CA GLN A 32 -7.47 1.26 8.41
C GLN A 32 -8.08 1.24 9.80
N GLU A 33 -7.82 0.16 10.55
CA GLU A 33 -8.21 0.05 11.96
C GLU A 33 -7.06 0.50 12.85
N ASN A 34 -7.39 1.22 13.93
CA ASN A 34 -6.42 1.59 14.95
C ASN A 34 -7.07 1.53 16.33
N MET A 35 -6.36 0.92 17.29
CA MET A 35 -6.89 0.68 18.63
C MET A 35 -7.15 1.95 19.46
N PHE A 36 -6.63 3.11 19.03
CA PHE A 36 -6.74 4.40 19.70
C PHE A 36 -7.62 5.40 18.95
N ALA A 37 -7.84 5.23 17.64
CA ALA A 37 -8.64 6.09 16.79
C ALA A 37 -9.08 5.35 15.53
N GLY A 38 -10.13 5.79 14.85
CA GLY A 38 -10.65 5.12 13.65
C GLY A 38 -11.75 4.10 13.95
N PRO A 39 -12.28 3.40 12.92
CA PRO A 39 -11.67 3.16 11.59
C PRO A 39 -11.55 4.38 10.68
N PHE A 40 -10.61 4.32 9.74
CA PHE A 40 -10.38 5.34 8.71
C PHE A 40 -10.52 4.77 7.30
N ASP A 41 -11.17 5.54 6.42
CA ASP A 41 -11.19 5.28 4.98
C ASP A 41 -9.89 5.81 4.38
N VAL A 42 -9.04 4.93 3.86
CA VAL A 42 -7.73 5.29 3.32
C VAL A 42 -7.62 4.89 1.86
N CYS A 43 -6.95 5.73 1.09
CA CYS A 43 -6.34 5.31 -0.17
C CYS A 43 -4.83 5.53 -0.11
N GLN A 44 -4.04 4.54 -0.49
CA GLN A 44 -2.59 4.66 -0.60
C GLN A 44 -2.13 4.47 -2.05
N ALA A 45 -1.31 5.40 -2.54
CA ALA A 45 -0.72 5.34 -3.88
C ALA A 45 0.62 6.11 -3.94
N PRO A 46 1.58 5.73 -4.81
CA PRO A 46 1.57 4.49 -5.58
C PRO A 46 1.80 3.24 -4.72
N VAL A 47 1.22 2.11 -5.10
CA VAL A 47 1.40 0.79 -4.48
C VAL A 47 1.32 -0.34 -5.51
N THR A 48 1.85 -1.52 -5.15
CA THR A 48 1.71 -2.78 -5.90
C THR A 48 0.48 -3.56 -5.42
N GLU A 49 0.03 -4.56 -6.19
CA GLU A 49 -1.06 -5.46 -5.76
C GLU A 49 -0.69 -6.24 -4.50
N ALA A 50 0.57 -6.70 -4.42
CA ALA A 50 1.10 -7.39 -3.25
C ALA A 50 1.11 -6.49 -2.01
N ALA A 51 1.56 -5.23 -2.14
CA ALA A 51 1.54 -4.28 -1.04
C ALA A 51 0.10 -3.95 -0.61
N CYS A 52 -0.85 -3.81 -1.54
CA CYS A 52 -2.26 -3.61 -1.18
C CYS A 52 -2.84 -4.79 -0.39
N THR A 53 -2.46 -6.01 -0.77
CA THR A 53 -2.85 -7.22 -0.04
C THR A 53 -2.29 -7.23 1.37
N GLU A 54 -1.02 -6.86 1.56
CA GLU A 54 -0.40 -6.74 2.88
C GLU A 54 -1.04 -5.64 3.73
N LEU A 55 -1.36 -4.48 3.14
CA LEU A 55 -2.06 -3.40 3.83
C LEU A 55 -3.41 -3.86 4.40
N GLY A 56 -4.18 -4.62 3.62
CA GLY A 56 -5.46 -5.20 4.05
C GLY A 56 -5.37 -6.37 5.02
N GLN A 57 -4.17 -6.85 5.32
CA GLN A 57 -3.92 -7.92 6.29
C GLN A 57 -3.15 -7.43 7.53
N THR A 58 -2.72 -6.17 7.50
CA THR A 58 -2.00 -5.56 8.62
C THR A 58 -2.98 -5.26 9.73
N ASP A 59 -2.71 -5.79 10.93
CA ASP A 59 -3.57 -5.67 12.10
C ASP A 59 -5.03 -6.06 11.80
N ASP A 60 -5.99 -5.18 12.09
CA ASP A 60 -7.42 -5.38 11.84
C ASP A 60 -7.91 -4.65 10.57
N ASN A 61 -7.00 -4.17 9.72
CA ASN A 61 -7.36 -3.57 8.44
C ASN A 61 -8.17 -4.54 7.59
N HIS A 62 -9.05 -4.01 6.77
CA HIS A 62 -9.92 -4.83 5.93
C HIS A 62 -10.39 -4.08 4.67
N ASP A 63 -11.13 -4.80 3.82
CA ASP A 63 -11.71 -4.28 2.57
C ASP A 63 -10.70 -3.66 1.60
N ALA A 64 -9.45 -4.15 1.63
CA ALA A 64 -8.42 -3.72 0.69
C ALA A 64 -8.78 -4.08 -0.76
N SER A 65 -8.70 -3.09 -1.64
CA SER A 65 -9.00 -3.21 -3.05
C SER A 65 -7.94 -2.49 -3.88
N PHE A 66 -7.22 -3.25 -4.70
CA PHE A 66 -6.19 -2.73 -5.60
C PHE A 66 -6.80 -2.29 -6.93
N ALA A 67 -6.34 -1.16 -7.44
CA ALA A 67 -6.65 -0.65 -8.77
C ALA A 67 -5.35 -0.32 -9.52
N GLU A 68 -5.02 -1.12 -10.53
CA GLU A 68 -3.84 -0.91 -11.40
C GLU A 68 -3.97 0.38 -12.22
N GLY A 69 -2.90 1.16 -12.32
CA GLY A 69 -2.86 2.40 -13.11
C GLY A 69 -3.70 3.54 -12.52
N ALA A 70 -4.27 3.35 -11.32
CA ALA A 70 -5.09 4.35 -10.65
C ALA A 70 -4.27 5.17 -9.65
N GLU A 71 -4.76 6.39 -9.40
CA GLU A 71 -4.32 7.25 -8.31
C GLU A 71 -5.44 7.39 -7.27
N CYS A 72 -5.11 7.86 -6.08
CA CYS A 72 -6.12 8.23 -5.09
C CYS A 72 -6.98 9.38 -5.63
N ASN A 73 -8.29 9.31 -5.41
CA ASN A 73 -9.24 10.24 -5.99
C ASN A 73 -9.04 11.66 -5.43
N ALA A 74 -8.33 12.51 -6.17
CA ALA A 74 -8.08 13.90 -5.81
C ALA A 74 -9.34 14.78 -5.79
N GLU A 75 -10.44 14.32 -6.41
CA GLU A 75 -11.73 15.02 -6.38
C GLU A 75 -12.57 14.68 -5.14
N ARG A 76 -12.22 13.61 -4.41
CA ARG A 76 -12.84 13.29 -3.12
C ARG A 76 -12.18 14.16 -2.05
N GLU A 77 -13.01 14.89 -1.30
CA GLU A 77 -12.55 15.66 -0.14
C GLU A 77 -11.82 14.74 0.85
N THR A 78 -10.57 15.09 1.15
CA THR A 78 -9.76 14.44 2.17
C THR A 78 -9.88 15.16 3.49
N VAL A 79 -9.64 14.45 4.59
CA VAL A 79 -9.31 15.03 5.90
C VAL A 79 -7.86 15.54 5.87
N GLY A 80 -6.97 14.76 5.24
CA GLY A 80 -5.62 15.19 4.90
C GLY A 80 -4.84 14.07 4.24
N ILE A 81 -3.60 14.36 3.88
CA ILE A 81 -2.72 13.43 3.21
C ILE A 81 -1.46 13.26 4.05
N CYS A 82 -1.11 12.00 4.35
CA CYS A 82 0.20 11.67 4.90
C CYS A 82 1.15 11.30 3.76
N ASP A 83 2.17 12.11 3.54
CA ASP A 83 3.23 11.85 2.56
C ASP A 83 4.35 11.02 3.20
N LEU A 84 4.45 9.75 2.82
CA LEU A 84 5.47 8.80 3.30
C LEU A 84 6.73 8.82 2.41
N GLY A 85 6.84 9.75 1.47
CA GLY A 85 7.95 9.87 0.52
C GLY A 85 7.76 9.02 -0.73
N ASP A 86 7.76 7.69 -0.57
CA ASP A 86 7.60 6.75 -1.69
C ASP A 86 6.11 6.53 -2.04
N SER A 87 5.21 6.85 -1.12
CA SER A 87 3.76 6.78 -1.32
C SER A 87 3.03 7.82 -0.47
N LYS A 88 1.78 8.09 -0.81
CA LYS A 88 0.89 8.99 -0.08
C LYS A 88 -0.33 8.23 0.41
N GLN A 89 -0.71 8.47 1.66
CA GLN A 89 -1.97 8.01 2.24
C GLN A 89 -2.96 9.16 2.29
N HIS A 90 -4.02 9.06 1.50
CA HIS A 90 -5.14 9.97 1.50
C HIS A 90 -6.18 9.47 2.50
N TYR A 91 -6.41 10.25 3.57
CA TYR A 91 -7.43 9.97 4.56
C TYR A 91 -8.71 10.68 4.18
N TYR A 92 -9.83 9.96 4.08
CA TYR A 92 -11.13 10.54 3.73
C TYR A 92 -12.09 10.62 4.91
N THR A 93 -11.74 9.98 6.03
CA THR A 93 -12.48 10.05 7.29
C THR A 93 -11.50 10.06 8.46
N GLY A 94 -11.95 10.54 9.62
CA GLY A 94 -11.15 10.63 10.85
C GLY A 94 -11.03 12.06 11.36
N ASP A 95 -10.24 12.20 12.42
CA ASP A 95 -9.89 13.48 13.04
C ASP A 95 -8.54 13.95 12.51
N ALA A 96 -8.47 15.16 11.96
CA ALA A 96 -7.27 15.68 11.29
C ALA A 96 -6.06 15.73 12.23
N PHE A 97 -6.24 16.19 13.47
CA PHE A 97 -5.17 16.31 14.45
C PHE A 97 -4.60 14.95 14.86
N ALA A 98 -5.46 13.96 15.13
CA ALA A 98 -5.03 12.60 15.43
C ALA A 98 -4.30 11.95 14.25
N LEU A 99 -4.78 12.19 13.02
CA LEU A 99 -4.18 11.68 11.79
C LEU A 99 -2.82 12.34 11.49
N GLU A 100 -2.67 13.64 11.73
CA GLU A 100 -1.39 14.37 11.63
C GLU A 100 -0.35 13.76 12.59
N ILE A 101 -0.73 13.56 13.85
CA ILE A 101 0.14 12.93 14.84
C ILE A 101 0.52 11.51 14.39
N GLY A 102 -0.46 10.73 13.92
CA GLY A 102 -0.23 9.39 13.39
C GLY A 102 0.72 9.39 12.19
N CYS A 103 0.58 10.35 11.28
CA CYS A 103 1.48 10.53 10.14
C CYS A 103 2.92 10.79 10.59
N GLY A 104 3.12 11.66 11.59
CA GLY A 104 4.44 11.92 12.16
C GLY A 104 5.10 10.68 12.77
N PHE A 105 4.32 9.80 13.42
CA PHE A 105 4.84 8.53 13.95
C PHE A 105 5.23 7.52 12.85
N GLN A 106 4.58 7.58 11.70
CA GLN A 106 4.94 6.79 10.51
C GLN A 106 6.17 7.35 9.78
N GLY A 107 6.67 8.52 10.20
CA GLY A 107 7.79 9.21 9.55
C GLY A 107 7.37 9.99 8.30
N GLY A 108 6.07 10.23 8.12
CA GLY A 108 5.54 11.01 7.01
C GLY A 108 5.40 12.50 7.31
N GLU A 109 5.17 13.28 6.25
CA GLU A 109 4.83 14.69 6.29
C GLU A 109 3.32 14.87 6.11
N TRP A 110 2.67 15.57 7.04
CA TRP A 110 1.24 15.84 6.96
C TRP A 110 0.95 17.02 6.03
N ILE A 111 0.01 16.83 5.11
CA ILE A 111 -0.52 17.84 4.21
C ILE A 111 -1.99 18.02 4.56
N ALA A 112 -2.30 19.13 5.22
CA ALA A 112 -3.67 19.48 5.61
C ALA A 112 -4.57 19.71 4.40
N SER A 113 -5.86 19.41 4.55
CA SER A 113 -6.86 19.74 3.54
C SER A 113 -7.27 21.20 3.66
N GLU A 114 -7.68 21.81 2.55
CA GLU A 114 -8.09 23.22 2.51
C GLU A 114 -9.34 23.42 3.40
N GLY A 115 -9.14 23.93 4.63
CA GLY A 115 -10.22 24.15 5.61
C GLY A 115 -9.81 24.02 7.08
N ASP A 116 -8.66 23.42 7.39
CA ASP A 116 -8.21 23.15 8.77
C ASP A 116 -7.42 24.32 9.41
N GLU A 117 -6.98 25.31 8.63
CA GLU A 117 -6.19 26.47 9.13
C GLU A 117 -7.04 27.53 9.89
N ALA A 118 -8.26 27.19 10.33
CA ALA A 118 -9.23 28.18 10.78
C ALA A 118 -9.54 28.16 12.28
N GLU A 119 -8.76 27.54 13.18
CA GLU A 119 -8.98 27.69 14.62
C GLU A 119 -7.64 27.75 15.42
N GLU A 120 -7.05 28.95 15.51
CA GLU A 120 -6.09 29.33 16.57
C GLU A 120 -6.79 29.75 17.87
#